data_AF-A0A401LEE3-F1
#
_entry.id   AF-A0A401LEE3-F1
#
_cell.length_a   1.000
_cell.length_b   1.000
_cell.length_c   1.000
_cell.angle_alpha   90.00
_cell.angle_beta   90.00
_cell.angle_gamma   90.00
#
_symmetry.space_group_name_H-M   'P 1'
#
loop_
_entity.id
_entity.type
_entity.pdbx_description
1 polymer ?
#
loop_
_entity_poly.entity_id
_entity_poly.type
_entity_poly.pdbx_seq_one_letter_code
_entity_poly.pdbx_strand_id
1 'polypeptide(L)'
;MTQFLTQDGPIPPYMAFPRFLLDKDGLNETAKILYTILFDRARLSQKNDGWTDEQGRVFIFFPIKNLAETMHKSEMSIKTALSAL
;
A
#
# COMPACT_ATOMS: atom_id res chain seq x y z
N MET A 1 -22.15 14.26 -7.38
CA MET A 1 -21.80 14.43 -8.80
C MET A 1 -20.96 13.22 -9.19
N THR A 2 -21.43 12.40 -10.14
CA THR A 2 -20.69 11.23 -10.61
C THR A 2 -19.83 11.67 -11.80
N GLN A 3 -18.50 11.66 -11.66
CA GLN A 3 -17.59 11.85 -12.79
C GLN A 3 -17.38 10.52 -13.50
N PHE A 4 -17.57 10.50 -14.82
CA PHE A 4 -17.29 9.35 -15.66
C PHE A 4 -15.84 9.44 -16.18
N LEU A 5 -15.17 8.29 -16.29
CA LEU A 5 -13.90 8.19 -17.02
C LEU A 5 -14.17 8.43 -18.51
N THR A 6 -13.52 9.44 -19.08
CA THR A 6 -13.54 9.73 -20.51
C THR A 6 -12.21 9.31 -21.13
N GLN A 7 -12.17 9.11 -22.45
CA GLN A 7 -10.95 8.69 -23.15
C GLN A 7 -9.79 9.70 -22.96
N ASP A 8 -10.11 10.99 -22.96
CA ASP A 8 -9.13 12.08 -22.82
C ASP A 8 -9.03 12.62 -21.38
N GLY A 9 -9.79 12.05 -20.44
CA GLY A 9 -9.85 12.50 -19.05
C GLY A 9 -8.65 12.01 -18.24
N PRO A 10 -8.12 12.81 -17.29
CA PRO A 10 -7.08 12.33 -16.40
C PRO A 10 -7.62 11.17 -15.56
N ILE A 11 -6.86 10.08 -15.50
CA ILE A 11 -7.17 8.98 -14.60
C ILE A 11 -6.93 9.48 -13.17
N PRO A 12 -7.92 9.37 -12.26
CA PRO A 12 -7.70 9.71 -10.87
C PRO A 12 -6.55 8.89 -10.27
N PRO A 13 -5.83 9.41 -9.27
CA PRO A 13 -4.80 8.65 -8.58
C PRO A 13 -5.36 7.30 -8.10
N TYR A 14 -4.67 6.22 -8.46
CA TYR A 14 -5.06 4.87 -8.10
C TYR A 14 -3.84 4.09 -7.62
N MET A 15 -4.11 2.99 -6.92
CA MET A 15 -3.10 2.06 -6.46
C MET A 15 -3.33 0.71 -7.11
N ALA A 16 -2.25 0.06 -7.57
CA ALA A 16 -2.36 -1.27 -8.16
C ALA A 16 -2.62 -2.30 -7.06
N PHE A 17 -3.81 -2.89 -7.04
CA PHE A 17 -4.14 -3.98 -6.12
C PHE A 17 -3.59 -5.31 -6.65
N PRO A 18 -2.67 -5.98 -5.94
CA PRO A 18 -2.13 -7.26 -6.37
C PRO A 18 -3.20 -8.35 -6.39
N ARG A 19 -3.42 -8.96 -7.56
CA ARG A 19 -4.53 -9.91 -7.78
C ARG A 19 -4.47 -11.13 -6.84
N PHE A 20 -3.27 -11.60 -6.46
CA PHE A 20 -3.10 -12.73 -5.56
C PHE A 20 -3.69 -12.49 -4.15
N LEU A 21 -3.91 -11.23 -3.75
CA LEU A 21 -4.56 -10.90 -2.47
C LEU A 21 -6.06 -11.21 -2.49
N LEU A 22 -6.69 -11.34 -3.66
CA LEU A 22 -8.11 -11.71 -3.75
C LEU A 22 -8.32 -13.09 -3.12
N ASP A 23 -7.47 -14.04 -3.50
CA ASP A 23 -7.57 -15.45 -3.11
C ASP A 23 -6.81 -15.77 -1.81
N LYS A 24 -6.26 -14.74 -1.13
CA LYS A 24 -5.51 -14.95 0.10
C LYS A 24 -6.45 -15.08 1.30
N ASP A 25 -6.68 -16.31 1.71
CA ASP A 25 -7.37 -16.67 2.96
C ASP A 25 -6.54 -16.26 4.19
N GLY A 26 -7.24 -15.92 5.27
CA GLY A 26 -6.66 -15.50 6.55
C GLY A 26 -6.25 -14.03 6.64
N LEU A 27 -6.25 -13.30 5.51
CA LEU A 27 -6.02 -11.86 5.49
C LEU A 27 -7.36 -11.11 5.38
N ASN A 28 -7.64 -10.24 6.35
CA ASN A 28 -8.80 -9.35 6.25
C ASN A 28 -8.57 -8.22 5.24
N GLU A 29 -9.64 -7.52 4.85
CA GLU A 29 -9.60 -6.45 3.85
C GLU A 29 -8.67 -5.31 4.27
N THR A 30 -8.58 -5.00 5.56
CA THR A 30 -7.66 -3.96 6.07
C THR A 30 -6.21 -4.35 5.79
N ALA A 31 -5.83 -5.61 6.04
CA ALA A 31 -4.48 -6.08 5.78
C ALA A 31 -4.18 -6.17 4.28
N LYS A 32 -5.16 -6.54 3.44
CA LYS A 32 -5.02 -6.51 1.97
C LYS A 32 -4.79 -5.08 1.44
N ILE A 33 -5.53 -4.10 1.96
CA ILE A 33 -5.35 -2.68 1.60
C ILE A 33 -3.98 -2.18 2.12
N LEU A 34 -3.62 -2.53 3.36
CA LEU A 34 -2.33 -2.17 3.93
C LEU A 34 -1.16 -2.70 3.10
N TYR A 35 -1.22 -3.96 2.66
CA TYR A 35 -0.23 -4.54 1.74
C TYR A 35 -0.13 -3.71 0.46
N THR A 36 -1.27 -3.32 -0.12
CA THR A 36 -1.32 -2.54 -1.37
C THR A 36 -0.62 -1.19 -1.19
N ILE A 37 -0.82 -0.51 -0.05
CA ILE A 37 -0.15 0.74 0.32
C ILE A 37 1.36 0.54 0.47
N LEU A 38 1.78 -0.51 1.18
CA LEU A 38 3.20 -0.82 1.37
C LEU A 38 3.87 -1.17 0.02
N PHE A 39 3.18 -1.89 -0.85
CA PHE A 39 3.66 -2.26 -2.17
C PHE A 39 3.89 -1.03 -3.06
N ASP A 40 2.96 -0.09 -3.08
CA ASP A 40 3.13 1.16 -3.82
C ASP A 40 4.32 1.99 -3.29
N ARG A 41 4.51 2.02 -1.96
CA ARG A 41 5.67 2.68 -1.34
C ARG A 41 6.98 1.97 -1.59
N ALA A 42 6.98 0.64 -1.67
CA ALA A 42 8.15 -0.13 -2.08
C ALA A 42 8.53 0.23 -3.52
N ARG A 43 7.57 0.35 -4.45
CA ARG A 43 7.87 0.75 -5.83
C ARG A 43 8.47 2.15 -5.93
N LEU A 44 8.02 3.09 -5.09
CA LEU A 44 8.64 4.41 -5.02
C LEU A 44 10.05 4.34 -4.43
N SER A 45 10.26 3.58 -3.36
CA SER A 45 11.56 3.41 -2.72
C SER A 45 12.56 2.73 -3.67
N GLN A 46 12.13 1.75 -4.45
CA GLN A 46 12.96 1.10 -5.47
C GLN A 46 13.48 2.07 -6.53
N LYS A 47 12.70 3.11 -6.87
CA LYS A 47 13.08 4.13 -7.86
C LYS A 47 14.00 5.21 -7.29
N ASN A 48 14.09 5.32 -5.97
CA ASN A 48 14.89 6.33 -5.30
C ASN A 48 16.25 5.73 -4.89
N ASP A 49 17.34 6.36 -5.33
CA ASP A 49 18.70 5.95 -4.94
C ASP A 49 18.85 5.99 -3.40
N GLY A 50 19.48 4.96 -2.84
CA GLY A 50 19.76 4.84 -1.39
C GLY A 50 18.74 4.08 -0.55
N TRP A 51 17.63 3.59 -1.14
CA TRP A 51 16.61 2.80 -0.42
C TRP A 51 16.68 1.29 -0.73
N THR A 52 17.81 0.83 -1.24
CA THR A 52 18.12 -0.59 -1.46
C THR A 52 19.39 -0.95 -0.70
N ASP A 53 19.43 -2.15 -0.11
CA ASP A 53 20.68 -2.66 0.45
C ASP A 53 21.60 -3.28 -0.61
N GLU A 54 22.76 -3.74 -0.15
CA GLU A 54 23.77 -4.44 -0.96
C GLU A 54 23.25 -5.70 -1.66
N GLN A 55 22.10 -6.25 -1.20
CA GLN A 55 21.45 -7.43 -1.78
C GLN A 55 20.28 -7.06 -2.70
N GLY A 56 20.03 -5.77 -2.92
CA GLY A 56 18.92 -5.26 -3.74
C GLY A 56 17.56 -5.31 -3.06
N ARG A 57 17.48 -5.54 -1.74
CA ARG A 57 16.21 -5.52 -1.00
C ARG A 57 15.80 -4.07 -0.76
N VAL A 58 14.56 -3.76 -1.12
CA VAL A 58 14.00 -2.41 -1.00
C VAL A 58 13.49 -2.19 0.43
N PHE A 59 13.91 -1.09 1.05
CA PHE A 59 13.39 -0.67 2.35
C PHE A 59 12.16 0.20 2.20
N ILE A 60 11.24 0.08 3.16
CA ILE A 60 10.09 0.97 3.28
C ILE A 60 10.22 1.73 4.59
N PHE A 61 10.44 3.05 4.50
CA PHE A 61 10.33 3.92 5.66
C PHE A 61 8.94 4.54 5.72
N PHE A 62 8.04 3.91 6.48
CA PHE A 62 6.67 4.38 6.64
C PHE A 62 6.21 4.18 8.10
N PRO A 63 6.27 5.24 8.93
CA PRO A 63 5.88 5.16 10.34
C PRO A 63 4.43 4.68 10.51
N ILE A 64 4.18 3.91 11.58
CA ILE A 64 2.83 3.38 11.90
C ILE A 64 1.79 4.49 12.01
N LYS A 65 2.16 5.63 12.61
CA LYS A 65 1.29 6.80 12.71
C LYS A 65 0.87 7.30 11.33
N ASN A 66 1.80 7.42 10.39
CA ASN A 66 1.48 7.88 9.03
C ASN A 66 0.66 6.84 8.26
N LEU A 67 0.87 5.54 8.50
CA LEU A 67 0.01 4.47 7.95
C LEU A 67 -1.42 4.57 8.49
N ALA A 68 -1.56 4.81 9.79
CA ALA A 68 -2.85 4.99 10.47
C ALA A 68 -3.60 6.20 9.89
N GLU A 69 -2.92 7.33 9.72
CA GLU A 69 -3.45 8.52 9.07
C GLU A 69 -3.86 8.24 7.62
N THR A 70 -3.00 7.59 6.83
CA THR A 70 -3.26 7.26 5.41
C THR A 70 -4.48 6.34 5.25
N MET A 71 -4.66 5.38 6.16
CA MET A 71 -5.76 4.43 6.11
C MET A 71 -7.00 4.89 6.86
N HIS A 72 -6.96 6.06 7.51
CA HIS A 72 -8.00 6.56 8.42
C HIS A 72 -8.43 5.51 9.46
N LYS A 73 -7.45 4.84 10.07
CA LYS A 73 -7.64 3.80 11.10
C LYS A 73 -6.79 4.08 12.33
N SER A 74 -7.09 3.43 13.44
CA SER A 74 -6.26 3.51 14.65
C SER A 74 -4.91 2.82 14.44
N GLU A 75 -3.87 3.29 15.11
CA GLU A 75 -2.55 2.62 15.11
C GLU A 75 -2.64 1.16 15.56
N MET A 76 -3.56 0.83 16.48
CA MET A 76 -3.79 -0.54 16.91
C MET A 76 -4.32 -1.42 15.76
N SER A 77 -5.25 -0.90 14.96
CA SER A 77 -5.75 -1.62 13.78
C SER A 77 -4.65 -1.86 12.75
N ILE A 78 -3.77 -0.86 12.56
CA ILE A 78 -2.60 -1.00 11.68
C ILE A 78 -1.63 -2.05 12.20
N LYS A 79 -1.30 -2.02 13.50
CA LYS A 79 -0.42 -3.01 14.14
C LYS A 79 -0.97 -4.43 13.98
N THR A 80 -2.26 -4.63 14.25
CA THR A 80 -2.91 -5.94 14.05
C THR A 80 -2.85 -6.39 12.59
N ALA A 81 -3.09 -5.49 11.64
CA ALA A 81 -3.00 -5.80 10.22
C ALA A 81 -1.55 -6.12 9.78
N LEU A 82 -0.55 -5.38 10.28
CA LEU A 82 0.87 -5.67 10.05
C LEU A 82 1.26 -7.05 10.58
N SER A 83 0.78 -7.45 11.75
CA SER A 83 1.07 -8.77 12.33
C SER A 83 0.46 -9.93 11.55
N ALA A 84 -0.51 -9.67 10.67
CA ALA A 84 -1.16 -10.68 9.84
C ALA A 84 -0.51 -10.84 8.45
N LEU A 85 0.34 -9.89 8.04
CA LEU A 85 1.09 -9.89 6.78
C LEU A 85 2.38 -10.69 6.90
#